data_AF-A0A4S3PSK5-F1
#
_entry.id   AF-A0A4S3PSK5-F1
#
_cell.length_a   1.000
_cell.length_b   1.000
_cell.length_c   1.000
_cell.angle_alpha   90.00
_cell.angle_beta   90.00
_cell.angle_gamma   90.00
#
_symmetry.space_group_name_H-M   'P 1'
#
loop_
_entity.id
_entity.type
_entity.pdbx_description
1 polymer ?
#
loop_
_entity_poly.entity_id
_entity_poly.type
_entity_poly.pdbx_seq_one_letter_code
_entity_poly.pdbx_strand_id
1 'polypeptide(L)'
;MKKWKIVLICVFVLLIGAGSYLYYILEVKEYNTADTQVDEITEKTFDVTLPSDTEKKQQNEAPIEDSATDEQNSQPTTESPSANGDKKTIVSSNNKDTDVNIEKKQENKNTSASTATDTKNKEKPSASNITAKYEPSFKDLENQANSRVDKLISLAIAEYQAKRKNNETISYPYFYAKYTSAGKTLESSADAAFDIIYNEYTNELKINGFDSSYAEKVKSHYETSKKERRNNLLKRAAKYAKEQNR
;
A
#
# COMPACT_ATOMS: atom_id res chain seq x y z
N MET A 1 -6.81 66.23 36.85
CA MET A 1 -7.53 65.26 35.97
C MET A 1 -6.82 64.89 34.66
N LYS A 2 -5.71 65.54 34.23
CA LYS A 2 -5.06 65.24 32.94
C LYS A 2 -4.09 64.04 32.96
N LYS A 3 -3.52 63.69 34.12
CA LYS A 3 -2.54 62.60 34.27
C LYS A 3 -3.14 61.21 34.09
N TRP A 4 -4.43 61.02 34.42
CA TRP A 4 -5.11 59.74 34.24
C TRP A 4 -5.34 59.38 32.76
N LYS A 5 -5.55 60.39 31.90
CA LYS A 5 -5.66 60.19 30.45
C LYS A 5 -4.34 59.67 29.84
N ILE A 6 -3.19 60.10 30.37
CA ILE A 6 -1.87 59.64 29.92
C ILE A 6 -1.65 58.18 30.33
N VAL A 7 -1.99 57.81 31.57
CA VAL A 7 -1.90 56.42 32.04
C VAL A 7 -2.79 55.49 31.20
N LEU A 8 -4.00 55.93 30.85
CA LEU A 8 -4.94 55.13 30.07
C LEU A 8 -4.45 54.92 28.62
N ILE A 9 -3.79 55.91 28.02
CA ILE A 9 -3.14 55.77 26.71
C ILE A 9 -1.96 54.78 26.77
N CYS A 10 -1.12 54.84 27.80
CA CYS A 10 -0.01 53.90 27.97
C CYS A 10 -0.48 52.44 28.13
N VAL A 11 -1.57 52.21 28.86
CA VAL A 11 -2.18 50.87 29.01
C VAL A 11 -2.76 50.40 27.67
N PHE A 12 -3.37 51.28 26.89
CA PHE A 12 -3.91 50.92 25.58
C PHE A 12 -2.81 50.53 24.58
N VAL A 13 -1.68 51.24 24.57
CA VAL A 13 -0.51 50.89 23.74
C VAL A 13 0.09 49.54 24.17
N LEU A 14 0.16 49.26 25.48
CA LEU A 14 0.60 47.96 25.98
C LEU A 14 -0.35 46.82 25.62
N LEU A 15 -1.67 47.07 25.62
CA LEU A 15 -2.67 46.09 25.19
C LEU A 15 -2.60 45.82 23.68
N ILE A 16 -2.32 46.84 22.86
CA ILE A 16 -2.10 46.64 21.41
C ILE A 16 -0.80 45.86 21.17
N GLY A 17 0.28 46.17 21.90
CA GLY A 17 1.55 45.44 21.80
C GLY A 17 1.45 43.98 22.28
N ALA A 18 0.81 43.75 23.42
CA ALA A 18 0.58 42.40 23.95
C ALA A 18 -0.45 41.63 23.10
N GLY A 19 -1.48 42.31 22.59
CA GLY A 19 -2.49 41.73 21.69
C GLY A 19 -1.91 41.35 20.33
N SER A 20 -1.01 42.16 19.77
CA SER A 20 -0.30 41.83 18.53
C SER A 20 0.73 40.72 18.73
N TYR A 21 1.39 40.65 19.89
CA TYR A 21 2.24 39.51 20.25
C TYR A 21 1.44 38.22 20.46
N LEU A 22 0.27 38.30 21.12
CA LEU A 22 -0.66 37.17 21.26
C LEU A 22 -1.25 36.74 19.91
N TYR A 23 -1.57 37.69 19.03
CA TYR A 23 -2.00 37.41 17.65
C TYR A 23 -0.89 36.70 16.88
N TYR A 24 0.36 37.17 16.97
CA TYR A 24 1.50 36.48 16.36
C TYR A 24 1.69 35.07 16.92
N ILE A 25 1.51 34.84 18.23
CA ILE A 25 1.63 33.51 18.84
C ILE A 25 0.45 32.59 18.49
N LEU A 26 -0.77 33.13 18.31
CA LEU A 26 -1.96 32.36 17.93
C LEU A 26 -1.95 32.01 16.43
N GLU A 27 -1.52 32.92 15.55
CA GLU A 27 -1.44 32.69 14.09
C GLU A 27 -0.25 31.80 13.69
N VAL A 28 0.82 31.70 14.50
CA VAL A 28 2.02 30.88 14.22
C VAL A 28 1.84 29.39 14.59
N LYS A 29 0.74 29.00 15.27
CA LYS A 29 0.59 27.63 15.77
C LYS A 29 0.00 26.61 14.80
N GLU A 30 -0.62 27.02 13.70
CA GLU A 30 -1.12 26.05 12.70
C GLU A 30 -0.04 25.58 11.71
N TYR A 31 1.14 26.21 11.69
CA TYR A 31 2.25 25.75 10.86
C TYR A 31 2.91 24.47 11.39
N ASN A 32 2.92 24.27 12.71
CA ASN A 32 3.63 23.16 13.34
C ASN A 32 2.85 21.82 13.25
N THR A 33 1.51 21.88 13.21
CA THR A 33 0.66 20.68 13.13
C THR A 33 0.71 20.03 11.75
N ALA A 34 0.89 20.83 10.68
CA ALA A 34 1.03 20.30 9.32
C ALA A 34 2.39 19.64 9.10
N ASP A 35 3.44 20.08 9.79
CA ASP A 35 4.75 19.40 9.78
C ASP A 35 4.66 18.11 10.60
N THR A 36 3.99 18.13 11.77
CA THR A 36 3.72 16.92 12.58
C THR A 36 2.94 15.84 11.81
N GLN A 37 1.92 16.22 11.03
CA GLN A 37 1.16 15.26 10.21
C GLN A 37 1.98 14.67 9.06
N VAL A 38 2.91 15.44 8.48
CA VAL A 38 3.85 14.92 7.48
C VAL A 38 4.81 13.93 8.13
N ASP A 39 5.31 14.25 9.31
CA ASP A 39 6.21 13.39 10.08
C ASP A 39 5.50 12.09 10.46
N GLU A 40 4.27 12.13 10.95
CA GLU A 40 3.49 10.92 11.28
C GLU A 40 3.33 9.96 10.09
N ILE A 41 3.14 10.49 8.88
CA ILE A 41 3.02 9.69 7.65
C ILE A 41 4.37 9.07 7.25
N THR A 42 5.48 9.77 7.51
CA THR A 42 6.81 9.41 6.99
C THR A 42 7.68 8.65 8.00
N GLU A 43 7.52 8.87 9.30
CA GLU A 43 8.26 8.21 10.38
C GLU A 43 7.74 6.82 10.70
N LYS A 44 6.45 6.55 10.47
CA LYS A 44 5.90 5.21 10.70
C LYS A 44 6.66 4.22 9.82
N THR A 45 7.23 3.16 10.37
CA THR A 45 7.89 2.13 9.58
C THR A 45 6.87 1.35 8.75
N PHE A 46 7.28 0.83 7.58
CA PHE A 46 6.46 -0.11 6.83
C PHE A 46 6.33 -1.41 7.61
N ASP A 47 5.12 -1.99 7.61
CA ASP A 47 4.93 -3.31 8.20
C ASP A 47 5.46 -4.36 7.23
N VAL A 48 6.38 -5.20 7.69
CA VAL A 48 7.04 -6.22 6.88
C VAL A 48 6.56 -7.58 7.37
N THR A 49 5.67 -8.18 6.59
CA THR A 49 5.16 -9.53 6.86
C THR A 49 5.96 -10.53 6.05
N LEU A 50 6.78 -11.35 6.71
CA LEU A 50 7.48 -12.46 6.06
C LEU A 50 6.64 -13.74 6.17
N PRO A 51 6.62 -14.59 5.13
CA PRO A 51 5.81 -15.80 5.17
C PRO A 51 6.26 -16.79 6.26
N SER A 52 7.53 -16.74 6.68
CA SER A 52 8.07 -17.50 7.83
C SER A 52 7.41 -17.13 9.17
N ASP A 53 6.88 -15.91 9.31
CA ASP A 53 6.19 -15.47 10.52
C ASP A 53 4.71 -15.86 10.50
N THR A 54 4.10 -15.96 9.31
CA THR A 54 2.72 -16.41 9.11
C THR A 54 2.54 -17.89 9.44
N GLU A 55 3.52 -18.74 9.10
CA GLU A 55 3.52 -20.17 9.46
C GLU A 55 3.59 -20.40 10.99
N LYS A 56 4.27 -19.52 11.74
CA LYS A 56 4.36 -19.61 13.21
C LYS A 56 3.07 -19.16 13.92
N LYS A 57 2.31 -18.23 13.33
CA LYS A 57 1.00 -17.83 13.89
C LYS A 57 -0.07 -18.89 13.67
N GLN A 58 -0.08 -19.57 12.52
CA GLN A 58 -1.04 -20.63 12.22
C GLN A 58 -0.87 -21.93 13.04
N GLN A 59 0.28 -22.14 13.70
CA GLN A 59 0.47 -23.30 14.60
C GLN A 59 0.00 -23.06 16.04
N ASN A 60 -0.30 -21.82 16.45
CA ASN A 60 -0.69 -21.49 17.83
C ASN A 60 -2.17 -21.12 18.00
N GLU A 61 -2.96 -21.09 16.92
CA GLU A 61 -4.40 -20.87 17.00
C GLU A 61 -5.13 -22.11 16.50
N ALA A 62 -5.38 -23.05 17.43
CA ALA A 62 -6.43 -24.03 17.28
C ALA A 62 -7.81 -23.33 17.41
N PRO A 63 -8.84 -23.75 16.65
CA PRO A 63 -10.16 -23.14 16.70
C PRO A 63 -10.84 -23.40 18.03
N ILE A 64 -11.32 -22.35 18.70
CA ILE A 64 -12.28 -22.48 19.80
C ILE A 64 -13.66 -22.33 19.19
N GLU A 65 -14.30 -23.47 18.94
CA GLU A 65 -15.73 -23.57 18.71
C GLU A 65 -16.49 -23.46 20.04
N ASP A 66 -17.41 -22.50 20.06
CA ASP A 66 -18.82 -22.65 20.48
C ASP A 66 -19.33 -21.95 21.76
N SER A 67 -20.57 -21.48 21.59
CA SER A 67 -21.64 -21.14 22.54
C SER A 67 -21.85 -19.68 22.97
N ALA A 68 -22.51 -18.95 22.07
CA ALA A 68 -23.87 -18.38 22.19
C ALA A 68 -24.32 -17.66 23.49
N THR A 69 -24.89 -16.45 23.35
CA THR A 69 -26.33 -16.18 23.60
C THR A 69 -26.79 -14.90 22.87
N ASP A 70 -27.92 -15.05 22.16
CA ASP A 70 -28.88 -14.14 21.50
C ASP A 70 -29.33 -12.90 22.34
N GLU A 71 -30.05 -11.85 21.87
CA GLU A 71 -30.97 -11.66 20.72
C GLU A 71 -31.37 -10.16 20.51
N GLN A 72 -32.10 -9.93 19.41
CA GLN A 72 -32.95 -8.78 18.97
C GLN A 72 -32.36 -7.83 17.91
N ASN A 73 -32.56 -8.04 16.60
CA ASN A 73 -33.78 -8.06 15.76
C ASN A 73 -34.25 -6.68 15.27
N SER A 74 -34.11 -6.41 13.95
CA SER A 74 -35.25 -6.15 13.04
C SER A 74 -34.77 -5.78 11.62
N GLN A 75 -35.12 -6.65 10.67
CA GLN A 75 -35.19 -6.41 9.22
C GLN A 75 -36.56 -5.76 8.86
N PRO A 76 -36.74 -5.23 7.64
CA PRO A 76 -37.46 -6.04 6.66
C PRO A 76 -36.93 -5.97 5.21
N THR A 77 -37.16 -7.09 4.53
CA THR A 77 -36.94 -7.43 3.11
C THR A 77 -38.10 -6.96 2.23
N THR A 78 -37.84 -6.89 0.91
CA THR A 78 -38.67 -7.38 -0.24
C THR A 78 -38.11 -6.79 -1.53
N GLU A 79 -38.17 -7.34 -2.74
CA GLU A 79 -38.25 -8.70 -3.32
C GLU A 79 -37.97 -8.51 -4.83
N SER A 80 -37.54 -9.59 -5.50
CA SER A 80 -37.18 -9.71 -6.93
C SER A 80 -38.40 -9.56 -7.88
N PRO A 81 -38.28 -9.53 -9.23
CA PRO A 81 -37.92 -10.73 -10.02
C PRO A 81 -37.08 -10.52 -11.32
N SER A 82 -36.09 -11.40 -11.49
CA SER A 82 -35.81 -12.32 -12.61
C SER A 82 -36.31 -12.02 -14.05
N ALA A 83 -35.43 -12.19 -15.07
CA ALA A 83 -35.40 -13.40 -15.94
C ALA A 83 -34.59 -13.25 -17.25
N ASN A 84 -33.83 -14.32 -17.57
CA ASN A 84 -33.42 -14.89 -18.88
C ASN A 84 -32.79 -14.00 -19.97
N GLY A 85 -31.75 -14.39 -20.70
CA GLY A 85 -31.06 -15.67 -20.91
C GLY A 85 -30.60 -15.69 -22.37
N ASP A 86 -29.38 -16.15 -22.69
CA ASP A 86 -29.16 -16.87 -23.94
C ASP A 86 -27.77 -17.52 -24.07
N LYS A 87 -27.81 -18.66 -24.73
CA LYS A 87 -26.79 -19.71 -24.86
C LYS A 87 -26.17 -19.58 -26.25
N LYS A 88 -24.84 -19.52 -26.37
CA LYS A 88 -24.18 -19.83 -27.65
C LYS A 88 -22.84 -20.56 -27.51
N THR A 89 -22.91 -21.83 -27.85
CA THR A 89 -21.88 -22.76 -28.29
C THR A 89 -20.99 -22.18 -29.40
N ILE A 90 -19.67 -22.34 -29.30
CA ILE A 90 -18.78 -22.45 -30.48
C ILE A 90 -17.84 -23.63 -30.24
N VAL A 91 -18.03 -24.67 -31.05
CA VAL A 91 -17.11 -25.78 -31.30
C VAL A 91 -16.24 -25.42 -32.51
N SER A 92 -14.98 -25.86 -32.43
CA SER A 92 -13.92 -26.02 -33.44
C SER A 92 -14.25 -25.92 -34.93
N SER A 93 -13.29 -25.35 -35.69
CA SER A 93 -12.47 -26.06 -36.69
C SER A 93 -11.52 -25.11 -37.44
N ASN A 94 -10.21 -25.38 -37.43
CA ASN A 94 -9.48 -25.58 -38.69
C ASN A 94 -8.08 -26.21 -38.51
N ASN A 95 -7.84 -27.19 -39.39
CA ASN A 95 -6.65 -28.02 -39.58
C ASN A 95 -5.34 -27.26 -39.85
N LYS A 96 -4.22 -27.87 -39.47
CA LYS A 96 -3.19 -28.22 -40.47
C LYS A 96 -2.32 -29.39 -40.02
N ASP A 97 -2.17 -30.31 -40.96
CA ASP A 97 -1.43 -31.57 -40.96
C ASP A 97 -0.01 -31.50 -40.40
N THR A 98 0.41 -32.53 -39.67
CA THR A 98 1.57 -33.33 -40.09
C THR A 98 1.46 -34.77 -39.57
N ASP A 99 1.50 -35.66 -40.54
CA ASP A 99 1.53 -37.12 -40.52
C ASP A 99 2.83 -37.66 -39.88
N VAL A 100 2.72 -38.54 -38.86
CA VAL A 100 3.68 -39.64 -38.64
C VAL A 100 2.96 -40.85 -38.01
N ASN A 101 2.71 -41.82 -38.86
CA ASN A 101 2.46 -43.24 -38.60
C ASN A 101 3.61 -43.93 -37.81
N ILE A 102 3.35 -44.57 -36.66
CA ILE A 102 4.02 -45.83 -36.23
C ILE A 102 3.05 -46.70 -35.39
N GLU A 103 3.06 -47.99 -35.74
CA GLU A 103 2.24 -49.11 -35.30
C GLU A 103 2.36 -49.55 -33.83
N LYS A 104 1.30 -50.27 -33.41
CA LYS A 104 1.14 -51.09 -32.21
C LYS A 104 2.30 -52.06 -31.94
N LYS A 105 2.61 -52.26 -30.65
CA LYS A 105 2.76 -53.61 -30.07
C LYS A 105 2.39 -53.63 -28.58
N GLN A 106 1.36 -54.41 -28.25
CA GLN A 106 1.06 -54.86 -26.89
C GLN A 106 2.00 -56.03 -26.53
N GLU A 107 2.50 -56.05 -25.29
CA GLU A 107 2.73 -57.30 -24.57
C GLU A 107 2.64 -57.06 -23.05
N ASN A 108 2.13 -58.07 -22.35
CA ASN A 108 1.55 -58.07 -21.02
C ASN A 108 2.36 -59.01 -20.11
N LYS A 109 2.79 -58.61 -18.90
CA LYS A 109 2.79 -59.48 -17.69
C LYS A 109 3.29 -58.81 -16.40
N ASN A 110 2.41 -58.86 -15.41
CA ASN A 110 2.59 -59.28 -14.02
C ASN A 110 3.60 -58.62 -13.05
N THR A 111 2.99 -57.97 -12.04
CA THR A 111 3.13 -58.21 -10.60
C THR A 111 4.48 -57.98 -9.92
N SER A 112 4.54 -56.90 -9.14
CA SER A 112 4.98 -56.98 -7.74
C SER A 112 4.39 -55.82 -6.95
N ALA A 113 3.47 -56.17 -6.05
CA ALA A 113 3.02 -55.31 -4.98
C ALA A 113 4.21 -55.10 -4.03
N SER A 114 4.87 -53.94 -4.17
CA SER A 114 5.78 -53.45 -3.16
C SER A 114 5.01 -52.42 -2.34
N THR A 115 4.65 -52.81 -1.13
CA THR A 115 4.20 -51.94 -0.05
C THR A 115 5.28 -50.89 0.19
N ALA A 116 5.19 -49.76 -0.49
CA ALA A 116 6.01 -48.60 -0.23
C ALA A 116 5.40 -47.89 0.98
N THR A 117 6.12 -48.00 2.09
CA THR A 117 6.01 -47.16 3.27
C THR A 117 5.87 -45.69 2.86
N ASP A 118 4.80 -45.05 3.33
CA ASP A 118 4.56 -43.61 3.32
C ASP A 118 5.72 -42.87 4.00
N THR A 119 6.80 -42.67 3.27
CA THR A 119 7.74 -41.60 3.55
C THR A 119 7.20 -40.40 2.80
N LYS A 120 6.50 -39.50 3.51
CA LYS A 120 6.18 -38.15 3.00
C LYS A 120 7.49 -37.51 2.58
N ASN A 121 7.86 -37.71 1.31
CA ASN A 121 8.94 -37.01 0.67
C ASN A 121 8.47 -35.56 0.64
N LYS A 122 9.06 -34.70 1.49
CA LYS A 122 8.88 -33.26 1.38
C LYS A 122 9.48 -32.88 0.03
N GLU A 123 8.66 -32.90 -1.01
CA GLU A 123 9.07 -32.44 -2.33
C GLU A 123 9.59 -31.02 -2.18
N LYS A 124 10.79 -30.81 -2.72
CA LYS A 124 11.44 -29.51 -2.72
C LYS A 124 10.53 -28.51 -3.44
N PRO A 125 10.23 -27.34 -2.85
CA PRO A 125 9.33 -26.38 -3.47
C PRO A 125 9.89 -25.90 -4.81
N SER A 126 9.01 -25.71 -5.80
CA SER A 126 9.37 -25.11 -7.08
C SER A 126 9.65 -23.60 -6.90
N ALA A 127 10.39 -22.98 -7.83
CA ALA A 127 10.59 -21.53 -7.84
C ALA A 127 9.26 -20.76 -7.88
N SER A 128 8.25 -21.29 -8.58
CA SER A 128 6.91 -20.72 -8.62
C SER A 128 6.23 -20.77 -7.26
N ASN A 129 6.36 -21.88 -6.51
CA ASN A 129 5.79 -22.00 -5.17
C ASN A 129 6.45 -21.02 -4.20
N ILE A 130 7.78 -20.87 -4.28
CA ILE A 130 8.51 -19.88 -3.48
C ILE A 130 8.05 -18.48 -3.86
N THR A 131 7.92 -18.15 -5.15
CA THR A 131 7.44 -16.83 -5.58
C THR A 131 6.04 -16.53 -5.03
N ALA A 132 5.10 -17.47 -5.17
CA ALA A 132 3.73 -17.32 -4.68
C ALA A 132 3.67 -17.13 -3.15
N LYS A 133 4.62 -17.72 -2.41
CA LYS A 133 4.73 -17.56 -0.95
C LYS A 133 5.03 -16.11 -0.52
N TYR A 134 5.81 -15.36 -1.29
CA TYR A 134 6.19 -13.97 -0.98
C TYR A 134 5.32 -12.92 -1.67
N GLU A 135 4.53 -13.30 -2.67
CA GLU A 135 3.65 -12.38 -3.41
C GLU A 135 2.73 -11.55 -2.49
N PRO A 136 2.07 -12.12 -1.45
CA PRO A 136 1.26 -11.33 -0.53
C PRO A 136 2.06 -10.24 0.20
N SER A 137 3.29 -10.53 0.62
CA SER A 137 4.18 -9.58 1.32
C SER A 137 4.55 -8.41 0.43
N PHE A 138 4.92 -8.68 -0.83
CA PHE A 138 5.20 -7.61 -1.80
C PHE A 138 3.95 -6.79 -2.12
N LYS A 139 2.79 -7.45 -2.23
CA LYS A 139 1.53 -6.76 -2.52
C LYS A 139 1.09 -5.86 -1.39
N ASP A 140 1.25 -6.32 -0.15
CA ASP A 140 0.94 -5.52 1.03
C ASP A 140 1.86 -4.29 1.13
N LEU A 141 3.16 -4.46 0.93
CA LEU A 141 4.11 -3.35 0.87
C LEU A 141 3.72 -2.32 -0.22
N GLU A 142 3.33 -2.80 -1.41
CA GLU A 142 2.86 -1.92 -2.49
C GLU A 142 1.63 -1.11 -2.07
N ASN A 143 0.65 -1.77 -1.45
CA ASN A 143 -0.57 -1.14 -0.97
C ASN A 143 -0.28 -0.10 0.13
N GLN A 144 0.59 -0.43 1.08
CA GLN A 144 1.04 0.49 2.11
C GLN A 144 1.71 1.73 1.50
N ALA A 145 2.59 1.53 0.51
CA ALA A 145 3.30 2.63 -0.15
C ALA A 145 2.34 3.55 -0.90
N ASN A 146 1.40 2.97 -1.66
CA ASN A 146 0.35 3.73 -2.35
C ASN A 146 -0.50 4.53 -1.36
N SER A 147 -0.98 3.90 -0.28
CA SER A 147 -1.81 4.56 0.73
C SER A 147 -1.12 5.75 1.40
N ARG A 148 0.16 5.60 1.74
CA ARG A 148 0.92 6.68 2.40
C ARG A 148 1.23 7.83 1.45
N VAL A 149 1.54 7.54 0.18
CA VAL A 149 1.65 8.58 -0.85
C VAL A 149 0.32 9.33 -1.01
N ASP A 150 -0.80 8.61 -1.05
CA ASP A 150 -2.13 9.23 -1.16
C ASP A 150 -2.46 10.14 0.04
N LYS A 151 -2.11 9.73 1.25
CA LYS A 151 -2.24 10.56 2.46
C LYS A 151 -1.39 11.82 2.37
N LEU A 152 -0.12 11.69 1.96
CA LEU A 152 0.78 12.83 1.81
C LEU A 152 0.26 13.85 0.78
N ILE A 153 -0.28 13.37 -0.35
CA ILE A 153 -0.93 14.22 -1.35
C ILE A 153 -2.15 14.92 -0.79
N SER A 154 -3.01 14.17 -0.08
CA SER A 154 -4.25 14.71 0.48
C SER A 154 -3.95 15.81 1.49
N LEU A 155 -2.91 15.61 2.32
CA LEU A 155 -2.43 16.62 3.24
C LEU A 155 -1.90 17.86 2.51
N ALA A 156 -1.11 17.70 1.45
CA ALA A 156 -0.63 18.81 0.63
C ALA A 156 -1.75 19.65 0.02
N ILE A 157 -2.79 18.99 -0.50
CA ILE A 157 -3.96 19.66 -1.07
C ILE A 157 -4.74 20.39 0.04
N ALA A 158 -4.95 19.75 1.18
CA ALA A 158 -5.66 20.34 2.31
C ALA A 158 -4.94 21.58 2.85
N GLU A 159 -3.62 21.52 3.04
CA GLU A 159 -2.81 22.65 3.50
C GLU A 159 -2.89 23.81 2.49
N TYR A 160 -2.75 23.52 1.19
CA TYR A 160 -2.87 24.55 0.14
C TYR A 160 -4.26 25.22 0.15
N GLN A 161 -5.33 24.44 0.25
CA GLN A 161 -6.69 24.96 0.27
C GLN A 161 -6.99 25.79 1.52
N ALA A 162 -6.50 25.37 2.69
CA ALA A 162 -6.66 26.11 3.93
C ALA A 162 -6.00 27.50 3.83
N LYS A 163 -4.75 27.55 3.36
CA LYS A 163 -4.03 28.82 3.15
C LYS A 163 -4.75 29.77 2.20
N ARG A 164 -5.29 29.24 1.10
CA ARG A 164 -6.11 30.05 0.18
C ARG A 164 -7.37 30.62 0.83
N LYS A 165 -8.08 29.82 1.64
CA LYS A 165 -9.30 30.25 2.34
C LYS A 165 -9.01 31.32 3.40
N ASN A 166 -7.84 31.25 4.02
CA ASN A 166 -7.41 32.18 5.06
C ASN A 166 -6.67 33.42 4.51
N ASN A 167 -6.58 33.58 3.18
CA ASN A 167 -5.82 34.64 2.52
C ASN A 167 -4.33 34.67 2.92
N GLU A 168 -3.77 33.53 3.32
CA GLU A 168 -2.35 33.39 3.65
C GLU A 168 -1.49 33.38 2.38
N THR A 169 -0.26 33.90 2.48
CA THR A 169 0.70 33.83 1.38
C THR A 169 1.20 32.41 1.21
N ILE A 170 1.06 31.87 -0.01
CA ILE A 170 1.53 30.52 -0.33
C ILE A 170 2.94 30.60 -0.91
N SER A 171 3.91 30.03 -0.19
CA SER A 171 5.27 29.85 -0.68
C SER A 171 5.37 28.54 -1.45
N TYR A 172 5.30 28.60 -2.79
CA TYR A 172 5.48 27.42 -3.65
C TYR A 172 6.83 26.70 -3.44
N PRO A 173 7.98 27.39 -3.26
CA PRO A 173 9.25 26.73 -2.96
C PRO A 173 9.21 25.94 -1.65
N TYR A 174 8.55 26.49 -0.61
CA TYR A 174 8.39 25.81 0.67
C TYR A 174 7.56 24.53 0.53
N PHE A 175 6.38 24.61 -0.09
CA PHE A 175 5.52 23.45 -0.34
C PHE A 175 6.24 22.37 -1.14
N TYR A 176 6.95 22.76 -2.19
CA TYR A 176 7.72 21.84 -3.00
C TYR A 176 8.80 21.13 -2.16
N ALA A 177 9.59 21.88 -1.39
CA ALA A 177 10.65 21.31 -0.55
C ALA A 177 10.07 20.35 0.50
N LYS A 178 9.03 20.77 1.24
CA LYS A 178 8.38 20.00 2.28
C LYS A 178 7.87 18.65 1.76
N TYR A 179 6.99 18.66 0.77
CA TYR A 179 6.36 17.43 0.28
C TYR A 179 7.28 16.56 -0.58
N THR A 180 8.28 17.15 -1.26
CA THR A 180 9.31 16.37 -1.96
C THR A 180 10.23 15.67 -0.98
N SER A 181 10.62 16.34 0.11
CA SER A 181 11.44 15.73 1.16
C SER A 181 10.69 14.57 1.83
N ALA A 182 9.44 14.80 2.23
CA ALA A 182 8.58 13.77 2.80
C ALA A 182 8.38 12.58 1.85
N GLY A 183 8.17 12.83 0.57
CA GLY A 183 8.06 11.78 -0.45
C GLY A 183 9.34 10.95 -0.58
N LYS A 184 10.52 11.60 -0.51
CA LYS A 184 11.81 10.89 -0.52
C LYS A 184 11.97 10.01 0.72
N THR A 185 11.66 10.53 1.90
CA THR A 185 11.72 9.74 3.15
C THR A 185 10.81 8.52 3.06
N LEU A 186 9.57 8.70 2.60
CA LEU A 186 8.61 7.60 2.43
C LEU A 186 9.13 6.56 1.44
N GLU A 187 9.73 6.99 0.33
CA GLU A 187 10.30 6.08 -0.66
C GLU A 187 11.50 5.32 -0.12
N SER A 188 12.42 5.98 0.60
CA SER A 188 13.57 5.31 1.22
C SER A 188 13.13 4.25 2.24
N SER A 189 12.09 4.55 3.02
CA SER A 189 11.50 3.58 3.96
C SER A 189 10.84 2.40 3.22
N ALA A 190 10.19 2.65 2.07
CA ALA A 190 9.61 1.59 1.25
C ALA A 190 10.69 0.72 0.58
N ASP A 191 11.77 1.33 0.09
CA ASP A 191 12.93 0.65 -0.49
C ASP A 191 13.58 -0.27 0.57
N ALA A 192 13.77 0.22 1.80
CA ALA A 192 14.31 -0.58 2.88
C ALA A 192 13.41 -1.79 3.22
N ALA A 193 12.09 -1.59 3.28
CA ALA A 193 11.14 -2.68 3.50
C ALA A 193 11.11 -3.69 2.36
N PHE A 194 11.20 -3.21 1.11
CA PHE A 194 11.30 -4.07 -0.07
C PHE A 194 12.55 -4.93 0.00
N ASP A 195 13.70 -4.33 0.32
CA ASP A 195 14.98 -5.03 0.40
C ASP A 195 14.94 -6.15 1.45
N ILE A 196 14.25 -5.97 2.58
CA ILE A 196 14.07 -7.04 3.58
C ILE A 196 13.33 -8.24 2.97
N ILE A 197 12.17 -8.01 2.34
CA ILE A 197 11.36 -9.08 1.73
C ILE A 197 12.11 -9.73 0.57
N TYR A 198 12.77 -8.92 -0.27
CA TYR A 198 13.52 -9.36 -1.44
C TYR A 198 14.74 -10.20 -1.09
N ASN A 199 15.48 -9.82 -0.04
CA ASN A 199 16.63 -10.57 0.42
C ASN A 199 16.20 -11.94 0.96
N GLU A 200 15.12 -12.01 1.73
CA GLU A 200 14.61 -13.29 2.24
C GLU A 200 14.10 -14.19 1.09
N TYR A 201 13.34 -13.62 0.15
CA TYR A 201 12.89 -14.32 -1.05
C TYR A 201 14.05 -14.89 -1.88
N THR A 202 15.07 -14.07 -2.16
CA THR A 202 16.24 -14.51 -2.93
C THR A 202 17.08 -15.54 -2.17
N ASN A 203 17.15 -15.45 -0.85
CA ASN A 203 17.80 -16.45 -0.01
C ASN A 203 17.07 -17.80 -0.07
N GLU A 204 15.74 -17.82 0.05
CA GLU A 204 14.94 -19.04 -0.06
C GLU A 204 15.07 -19.69 -1.45
N LEU A 205 15.11 -18.89 -2.52
CA LEU A 205 15.40 -19.37 -3.88
C LEU A 205 16.77 -20.07 -3.94
N LYS A 206 17.83 -19.43 -3.43
CA LYS A 206 19.20 -19.97 -3.43
C LYS A 206 19.33 -21.25 -2.63
N ILE A 207 18.75 -21.31 -1.43
CA ILE A 207 18.69 -22.53 -0.60
C ILE A 207 18.01 -23.66 -1.36
N ASN A 208 17.00 -23.32 -2.18
CA ASN A 208 16.31 -24.27 -3.04
C ASN A 208 16.97 -24.47 -4.42
N GLY A 209 18.20 -24.01 -4.62
CA GLY A 209 19.00 -24.26 -5.82
C GLY A 209 18.53 -23.50 -7.07
N PHE A 210 17.73 -22.45 -6.90
CA PHE A 210 17.35 -21.55 -7.98
C PHE A 210 18.30 -20.35 -8.06
N ASP A 211 18.51 -19.85 -9.28
CA ASP A 211 19.34 -18.68 -9.54
C ASP A 211 18.59 -17.36 -9.25
N SER A 212 19.33 -16.26 -9.07
CA SER A 212 18.77 -14.93 -8.77
C SER A 212 17.92 -14.35 -9.91
N SER A 213 18.07 -14.85 -11.14
CA SER A 213 17.24 -14.48 -12.30
C SER A 213 15.73 -14.66 -12.06
N TYR A 214 15.31 -15.62 -11.23
CA TYR A 214 13.91 -15.79 -10.82
C TYR A 214 13.37 -14.60 -10.01
N ALA A 215 14.25 -13.78 -9.42
CA ALA A 215 13.88 -12.61 -8.65
C ALA A 215 13.94 -11.30 -9.44
N GLU A 216 14.48 -11.30 -10.67
CA GLU A 216 14.61 -10.07 -11.47
C GLU A 216 13.26 -9.46 -11.81
N LYS A 217 12.26 -10.28 -12.13
CA LYS A 217 10.91 -9.81 -12.46
C LYS A 217 10.26 -9.07 -11.29
N VAL A 218 10.47 -9.56 -10.06
CA VAL A 218 9.96 -8.93 -8.84
C VAL A 218 10.61 -7.56 -8.63
N LYS A 219 11.94 -7.48 -8.75
CA LYS A 219 12.68 -6.22 -8.63
C LYS A 219 12.29 -5.21 -9.72
N SER A 220 12.16 -5.67 -10.96
CA SER A 220 11.74 -4.83 -12.09
C SER A 220 10.33 -4.31 -11.90
N HIS A 221 9.40 -5.13 -11.40
CA HIS A 221 8.04 -4.70 -11.09
C HIS A 221 8.04 -3.61 -10.03
N TYR A 222 8.77 -3.81 -8.93
CA TYR A 222 8.91 -2.83 -7.85
C TYR A 222 9.41 -1.47 -8.35
N GLU A 223 10.51 -1.46 -9.11
CA GLU A 223 11.09 -0.24 -9.67
C GLU A 223 10.15 0.47 -10.68
N THR A 224 9.37 -0.32 -11.43
CA THR A 224 8.36 0.23 -12.35
C THR A 224 7.22 0.87 -11.58
N SER A 225 6.64 0.19 -10.60
CA SER A 225 5.58 0.73 -9.73
C SER A 225 6.04 1.98 -8.98
N LYS A 226 7.31 2.04 -8.55
CA LYS A 226 7.94 3.22 -7.92
C LYS A 226 7.93 4.43 -8.86
N LYS A 227 8.33 4.25 -10.11
CA LYS A 227 8.29 5.30 -11.14
C LYS A 227 6.87 5.72 -11.48
N GLU A 228 5.95 4.78 -11.60
CA GLU A 228 4.54 5.06 -11.89
C GLU A 228 3.88 5.88 -10.77
N ARG A 229 4.12 5.53 -9.49
CA ARG A 229 3.68 6.33 -8.34
C ARG A 229 4.14 7.78 -8.43
N ARG A 230 5.44 8.01 -8.70
CA ARG A 230 6.00 9.38 -8.87
C ARG A 230 5.35 10.12 -10.02
N ASN A 231 5.14 9.45 -11.16
CA ASN A 231 4.49 10.07 -12.31
C ASN A 231 3.02 10.42 -12.04
N ASN A 232 2.29 9.52 -11.36
CA ASN A 232 0.90 9.74 -10.98
C ASN A 232 0.76 10.89 -9.97
N LEU A 233 1.70 11.01 -9.02
CA LEU A 233 1.84 12.16 -8.12
C LEU A 233 1.94 13.47 -8.91
N LEU A 234 2.91 13.56 -9.83
CA LEU A 234 3.16 14.77 -10.63
C LEU A 234 1.93 15.14 -11.47
N LYS A 235 1.27 14.15 -12.09
CA LYS A 235 0.03 14.37 -12.85
C LYS A 235 -1.09 14.93 -11.99
N ARG A 236 -1.29 14.40 -10.78
CA ARG A 236 -2.30 14.90 -9.84
C ARG A 236 -1.98 16.32 -9.40
N ALA A 237 -0.74 16.60 -9.00
CA ALA A 237 -0.31 17.93 -8.61
C ALA A 237 -0.53 18.96 -9.75
N ALA A 238 -0.15 18.62 -10.99
CA ALA A 238 -0.37 19.47 -12.15
C ALA A 238 -1.86 19.71 -12.44
N LYS A 239 -2.70 18.68 -12.31
CA LYS A 239 -4.16 18.80 -12.46
C LYS A 239 -4.74 19.79 -11.45
N TYR A 240 -4.39 19.64 -10.17
CA TYR A 240 -4.85 20.55 -9.11
C TYR A 240 -4.39 22.00 -9.36
N ALA A 241 -3.13 22.21 -9.75
CA ALA A 241 -2.63 23.55 -10.06
C ALA A 241 -3.41 24.22 -11.21
N LYS A 242 -3.80 23.45 -12.23
CA LYS A 242 -4.58 23.95 -13.37
C LYS A 242 -6.02 24.30 -13.02
N GLU A 243 -6.67 23.48 -12.19
CA GLU A 243 -8.06 23.71 -11.76
C GLU A 243 -8.21 24.93 -10.85
N GLN A 244 -7.15 25.29 -10.11
CA GLN A 244 -7.15 26.43 -9.19
C GLN A 244 -6.82 27.79 -9.84
N ASN A 245 -6.34 27.77 -11.09
CA ASN A 245 -6.03 28.96 -11.91
C ASN A 245 -7.16 29.30 -12.91
N ARG A 246 -8.31 28.65 -12.79
CA ARG A 246 -9.55 28.96 -13.52
C ARG A 246 -10.57 29.59 -12.57
#